data_AF-A0A519GSX4-F1
#
_entry.id   AF-A0A519GSX4-F1
#
_cell.length_a   1.000
_cell.length_b   1.000
_cell.length_c   1.000
_cell.angle_alpha   90.00
_cell.angle_beta   90.00
_cell.angle_gamma   90.00
#
_symmetry.space_group_name_H-M   'P 1'
#
loop_
_entity.id
_entity.type
_entity.pdbx_description
1 polymer ?
#
loop_
_entity_poly.entity_id
_entity_poly.type
_entity_poly.pdbx_seq_one_letter_code
_entity_poly.pdbx_strand_id
1 'polypeptide(L)' 'GDERGHPVGFAASCFAALAALEGNQGAAPVLRALRAINSVADVVVDDIGVVTDVDTPAALQAAERLLDARVSASR' A
#
# COMPACT_ATOMS: atom_id res chain seq x y z
N GLY A 1 -12.94 0.16 6.76
CA GLY A 1 -12.75 -1.30 6.86
C GLY A 1 -11.28 -1.55 7.10
N ASP A 2 -10.92 -2.73 7.62
CA ASP A 2 -9.52 -3.13 7.86
C ASP A 2 -8.81 -3.46 6.53
N GLU A 3 -8.73 -2.47 5.65
CA GLU A 3 -8.07 -2.59 4.36
C GLU A 3 -6.57 -2.28 4.51
N ARG A 4 -5.74 -3.06 3.82
CA ARG A 4 -4.29 -2.94 3.89
C ARG A 4 -3.82 -2.15 2.69
N GLY A 5 -3.16 -1.03 2.96
CA GLY A 5 -2.65 -0.12 1.95
C GLY A 5 -1.13 -0.04 1.85
N HIS A 6 -0.67 0.86 1.00
CA HIS A 6 0.71 1.29 0.85
C HIS A 6 0.98 2.60 1.63
N PRO A 7 2.22 2.90 2.01
CA PRO A 7 3.45 2.16 1.74
C PRO A 7 3.66 0.95 2.66
N VAL A 8 4.42 -0.04 2.17
CA VAL A 8 4.93 -1.16 2.97
C VAL A 8 6.43 -0.97 3.17
N GLY A 9 6.86 -0.87 4.43
CA GLY A 9 8.28 -0.83 4.80
C GLY A 9 8.85 -2.25 4.95
N PHE A 10 10.04 -2.47 4.41
CA PHE A 10 10.78 -3.72 4.58
C PHE A 10 12.10 -3.46 5.31
N ALA A 11 12.42 -4.31 6.29
CA ALA A 11 13.73 -4.28 6.93
C ALA A 11 14.84 -4.66 5.93
N ALA A 12 16.07 -4.18 6.15
CA ALA A 12 17.20 -4.47 5.26
C ALA A 12 17.47 -5.97 5.08
N SER A 13 17.17 -6.80 6.09
CA SER A 13 17.27 -8.26 6.00
C SER A 13 16.36 -8.89 4.94
N CYS A 14 15.32 -8.19 4.49
CA CYS A 14 14.43 -8.66 3.42
C CYS A 14 15.04 -8.49 2.02
N PHE A 15 16.16 -7.78 1.89
CA PHE A 15 16.74 -7.41 0.59
C PHE A 15 16.95 -8.61 -0.33
N ALA A 16 17.57 -9.69 0.16
CA ALA A 16 17.84 -10.87 -0.67
C ALA A 16 16.55 -11.51 -1.22
N ALA A 17 15.49 -11.58 -0.39
CA ALA A 17 14.20 -12.11 -0.80
C ALA A 17 13.48 -11.20 -1.80
N LEU A 18 13.58 -9.88 -1.62
CA LEU A 18 13.00 -8.89 -2.54
C LEU A 18 13.74 -8.86 -3.89
N ALA A 19 15.07 -8.93 -3.88
CA ALA A 19 15.90 -8.90 -5.09
C ALA A 19 15.73 -10.15 -5.96
N ALA A 20 15.28 -11.26 -5.37
CA ALA A 20 14.99 -12.51 -6.06
C ALA A 20 13.55 -12.58 -6.62
N LEU A 21 12.75 -11.52 -6.49
CA LEU A 21 11.39 -11.48 -7.02
C LEU A 21 11.39 -11.42 -8.54
N GLU A 22 10.49 -12.17 -9.14
CA GLU A 22 10.27 -12.21 -10.58
C GLU A 22 8.77 -12.09 -10.89
N GLY A 23 8.46 -11.65 -12.11
CA GLY A 23 7.09 -11.45 -12.56
C GLY A 23 6.42 -10.20 -11.95
N ASN A 24 5.09 -10.18 -11.97
CA ASN A 24 4.27 -9.00 -11.67
C ASN A 24 3.60 -9.02 -10.28
N GLN A 25 3.99 -9.95 -9.39
CA GLN A 25 3.41 -10.04 -8.05
C GLN A 25 3.98 -9.01 -7.06
N GLY A 26 5.06 -8.31 -7.43
CA GLY A 26 5.77 -7.40 -6.53
C GLY A 26 6.19 -8.10 -5.22
N ALA A 27 6.23 -7.35 -4.12
CA ALA A 27 6.67 -7.84 -2.81
C ALA A 27 5.63 -8.68 -2.04
N ALA A 28 4.45 -8.95 -2.62
CA ALA A 28 3.38 -9.68 -1.95
C ALA A 28 3.80 -11.07 -1.42
N PRO A 29 4.60 -11.88 -2.14
CA PRO A 29 5.08 -13.17 -1.62
C PRO A 29 5.95 -13.03 -0.36
N VAL A 30 6.84 -12.03 -0.31
CA VAL A 30 7.70 -11.75 0.85
C VAL A 30 6.84 -11.34 2.04
N LEU A 31 5.88 -10.43 1.84
CA LEU A 31 4.98 -9.98 2.89
C LEU A 31 4.12 -11.13 3.46
N ARG A 32 3.62 -12.04 2.61
CA ARG A 32 2.89 -13.23 3.06
C ARG A 32 3.76 -14.16 3.92
N ALA A 33 5.01 -14.40 3.50
CA ALA A 33 5.94 -15.24 4.25
C ALA A 33 6.26 -14.65 5.63
N LEU A 34 6.49 -13.33 5.72
CA LEU A 34 6.72 -12.63 6.99
C LEU A 34 5.49 -12.66 7.90
N ARG A 35 4.27 -12.50 7.36
CA ARG A 35 3.02 -12.62 8.13
C ARG A 35 2.85 -14.02 8.71
N ALA A 36 3.18 -15.08 7.95
CA ALA A 36 3.05 -16.47 8.41
C ALA A 36 3.89 -16.78 9.66
N ILE A 37 4.95 -16.01 9.90
CA ILE A 37 5.82 -16.14 11.08
C ILE A 37 5.62 -15.00 12.09
N ASN A 38 4.51 -14.24 11.99
CA ASN A 38 4.20 -13.09 12.85
C ASN A 38 5.29 -12.00 12.87
N SER A 39 5.98 -11.81 11.74
CA SER A 39 7.07 -10.82 11.59
C SER A 39 6.61 -9.60 10.78
N VAL A 40 5.36 -9.16 11.00
CA VAL A 40 4.79 -7.97 10.37
C VAL A 40 4.07 -7.16 11.44
N ALA A 41 4.34 -5.86 11.48
CA ALA A 41 3.60 -4.90 12.28
C ALA A 41 2.65 -4.13 11.36
N ASP A 42 1.35 -4.13 11.67
CA ASP A 42 0.39 -3.29 10.98
C ASP A 42 0.37 -1.89 11.62
N VAL A 43 0.38 -0.85 10.79
CA VAL A 43 0.32 0.55 11.22
C VAL A 43 -1.07 1.08 10.89
N VAL A 44 -1.85 1.36 11.93
CA VAL A 44 -3.22 1.87 11.76
C VAL A 44 -3.16 3.36 11.40
N VAL A 45 -3.76 3.71 10.26
CA VAL A 45 -3.85 5.08 9.76
C VAL A 45 -5.26 5.35 9.24
N ASP A 46 -5.69 6.60 9.34
CA ASP A 46 -6.97 7.08 8.79
C ASP A 46 -6.71 7.98 7.57
N ASP A 47 -5.98 7.44 6.60
CA ASP A 47 -5.66 8.12 5.36
C ASP A 47 -6.13 7.27 4.17
N ILE A 48 -7.19 7.70 3.50
CA ILE A 48 -7.75 6.99 2.33
C ILE A 48 -6.72 6.84 1.18
N GLY A 49 -5.71 7.69 1.14
CA GLY A 49 -4.64 7.64 0.15
C GLY A 49 -3.82 6.35 0.22
N VAL A 50 -3.79 5.67 1.37
CA VAL A 50 -3.06 4.40 1.49
C VAL A 50 -3.68 3.25 0.69
N VAL A 51 -4.97 3.33 0.40
CA VAL A 51 -5.72 2.29 -0.34
C VAL A 51 -6.23 2.78 -1.71
N THR A 52 -5.89 4.00 -2.10
CA THR A 52 -6.34 4.59 -3.37
C THR A 52 -5.34 4.32 -4.49
N ASP A 53 -5.51 3.19 -5.18
CA ASP A 53 -4.76 2.88 -6.41
C ASP A 53 -5.47 3.44 -7.66
N VAL A 54 -4.69 3.89 -8.65
CA VAL A 54 -5.19 4.54 -9.88
C VAL A 54 -4.79 3.74 -11.12
N ASP A 55 -5.45 2.60 -11.32
CA ASP A 55 -5.20 1.71 -12.46
C ASP A 55 -6.16 1.92 -13.64
N THR A 56 -7.21 2.75 -13.45
CA THR A 56 -8.24 2.98 -14.46
C THR A 56 -8.64 4.46 -14.54
N PRO A 57 -9.19 4.92 -15.68
CA PRO A 57 -9.73 6.28 -15.78
C PRO A 57 -10.82 6.58 -14.75
N ALA A 58 -11.65 5.59 -14.40
CA ALA A 58 -12.66 5.74 -13.36
C ALA A 58 -12.05 5.92 -11.97
N ALA A 59 -10.96 5.19 -11.67
CA ALA A 59 -10.21 5.35 -10.43
C ALA A 59 -9.52 6.72 -10.36
N LEU A 60 -9.00 7.23 -11.47
CA LEU A 60 -8.43 8.58 -11.55
C LEU A 60 -9.49 9.63 -11.20
N GLN A 61 -10.67 9.55 -11.81
CA GLN A 61 -11.76 10.49 -11.53
C GLN A 61 -12.22 10.42 -10.06
N ALA A 62 -12.13 9.25 -9.43
CA ALA A 62 -12.38 9.10 -8.00
C ALA A 62 -11.29 9.77 -7.15
N ALA A 63 -10.01 9.58 -7.50
CA ALA A 63 -8.88 10.20 -6.82
C ALA A 63 -8.90 11.73 -6.92
N GLU A 64 -9.30 12.29 -8.07
CA GLU A 64 -9.48 13.74 -8.26
C GLU A 64 -10.51 14.31 -7.27
N ARG A 65 -11.67 13.65 -7.12
CA ARG A 65 -12.69 14.06 -6.15
C ARG A 65 -12.18 14.01 -4.71
N LEU A 66 -11.37 13.01 -4.37
CA LEU A 66 -10.76 12.90 -3.04
C LEU A 66 -9.76 14.05 -2.79
N LEU A 67 -8.96 14.41 -3.79
CA LEU A 67 -8.02 15.52 -3.70
C LEU A 67 -8.74 16.86 -3.54
N ASP A 68 -9.76 17.13 -4.35
CA ASP A 68 -10.55 18.37 -4.27
C ASP A 68 -11.20 18.54 -2.90
N ALA A 69 -11.76 17.46 -2.34
CA ALA A 69 -12.32 17.45 -1.00
C ALA A 69 -11.27 17.80 0.07
N ARG A 70 -10.05 17.25 -0.04
CA ARG A 70 -8.94 17.55 0.89
C ARG A 70 -8.46 18.99 0.81
N VAL A 71 -8.27 19.50 -0.41
CA VAL A 71 -7.83 20.89 -0.62
C VAL A 71 -8.87 21.85 -0.07
N SER A 72 -10.16 21.56 -0.26
CA SER A 72 -11.26 22.38 0.25
C SER A 72 -11.34 22.36 1.77
N ALA A 73 -11.12 21.20 2.41
CA ALA A 73 -11.12 21.08 3.87
C ALA A 73 -9.89 21.74 4.55
N SER A 74 -8.81 21.95 3.80
CA SER A 74 -7.57 22.57 4.29
C SER A 74 -7.55 24.10 4.12
N ARG A 75 -8.60 24.69 3.56
CA ARG A 75 -8.80 26.14 3.43
C ARG A 75 -9.72 26.66 4.52
#